data_AF-A0A964Y4H7-F1
#
_entry.id   AF-A0A964Y4H7-F1
#
_cell.length_a   1.000
_cell.length_b   1.000
_cell.length_c   1.000
_cell.angle_alpha   90.00
_cell.angle_beta   90.00
_cell.angle_gamma   90.00
#
_symmetry.space_group_name_H-M   'P 1'
#
loop_
_entity.id
_entity.type
_entity.pdbx_description
1 polymer ?
#
loop_
_entity_poly.entity_id
_entity_poly.type
_entity_poly.pdbx_seq_one_letter_code
_entity_poly.pdbx_strand_id
1 'polypeptide(L)'
;MGRIVAIDFGEKKIGLAVSDLSKQIAFPFTTVLAEKNYTLTIEAILKALKEKAPIDLFVIGLPLHMDGNPSPMSEKVLAFGKILEEISKIKVDYFD
;
A
#
# COMPACT_ATOMS: atom_id res chain seq x y z
N MET A 1 -16.57 -4.47 -9.25
CA MET A 1 -15.49 -5.47 -9.04
C MET A 1 -14.18 -4.75 -9.18
N GLY A 2 -13.42 -4.62 -8.09
CA GLY A 2 -12.16 -3.87 -8.06
C GLY A 2 -10.94 -4.77 -7.94
N ARG A 3 -9.77 -4.14 -8.07
CA ARG A 3 -8.47 -4.81 -7.94
C ARG A 3 -7.97 -4.76 -6.50
N ILE A 4 -7.06 -5.67 -6.17
CA ILE A 4 -6.21 -5.57 -4.99
C ILE A 4 -4.97 -4.78 -5.38
N VAL A 5 -4.55 -3.85 -4.53
CA VAL A 5 -3.30 -3.10 -4.69
C VAL A 5 -2.33 -3.51 -3.60
N ALA A 6 -1.20 -4.09 -3.97
CA ALA A 6 -0.12 -4.34 -3.04
C ALA A 6 0.81 -3.12 -3.00
N ILE A 7 1.22 -2.73 -1.79
CA ILE A 7 2.08 -1.60 -1.50
C ILE A 7 3.35 -2.11 -0.82
N ASP A 8 4.48 -1.86 -1.47
CA ASP A 8 5.80 -2.00 -0.89
C ASP A 8 6.22 -0.65 -0.32
N PHE A 9 6.12 -0.51 1.01
CA PHE A 9 6.38 0.74 1.71
C PHE A 9 7.88 0.98 1.88
N GLY A 10 8.36 2.11 1.37
CA GLY A 10 9.70 2.62 1.62
C GLY A 10 9.70 4.12 1.90
N GLU A 11 10.63 4.57 2.74
CA GLU A 11 10.69 5.97 3.18
C GLU A 11 11.03 6.98 2.07
N LYS A 12 11.48 6.50 0.90
CA LYS A 12 11.80 7.34 -0.26
C LYS A 12 10.98 6.99 -1.50
N LYS A 13 10.64 5.71 -1.66
CA LYS A 13 9.99 5.14 -2.84
C LYS A 13 8.99 4.11 -2.35
N ILE A 14 7.80 4.14 -2.93
CA ILE A 14 6.72 3.21 -2.64
C ILE A 14 6.39 2.46 -3.91
N GLY A 15 6.62 1.14 -3.89
CA GLY A 15 6.28 0.25 -4.99
C GLY A 15 4.80 -0.08 -4.97
N LEU A 16 4.15 -0.06 -6.13
CA LEU A 16 2.76 -0.46 -6.29
C LEU A 16 2.66 -1.63 -7.27
N ALA A 17 1.89 -2.64 -6.91
CA ALA A 17 1.46 -3.73 -7.79
C ALA A 17 -0.07 -3.84 -7.76
N VAL A 18 -0.66 -4.26 -8.88
CA VAL A 18 -2.11 -4.41 -9.01
C VAL A 18 -2.46 -5.83 -9.44
N SER A 19 -3.53 -6.38 -8.86
CA SER A 19 -4.04 -7.67 -9.29
C SER A 19 -4.73 -7.59 -10.66
N ASP A 20 -4.85 -8.72 -11.34
CA ASP A 20 -5.87 -8.90 -12.36
C ASP A 20 -7.30 -8.87 -11.74
N LEU A 21 -8.34 -8.89 -12.58
CA LEU A 21 -9.72 -8.82 -12.10
C LEU A 21 -10.17 -10.10 -11.38
N SER A 22 -9.53 -11.24 -11.64
CA SER A 22 -9.80 -12.49 -10.91
C SER A 22 -9.08 -12.54 -9.55
N LYS A 23 -8.21 -11.57 -9.26
CA LYS A 23 -7.40 -11.46 -8.03
C LYS A 23 -6.45 -12.65 -7.83
N GLN A 24 -5.96 -13.25 -8.93
CA GLN A 24 -5.06 -14.41 -8.90
C GLN A 24 -3.61 -14.05 -9.19
N ILE A 25 -3.37 -13.04 -10.04
CA ILE A 25 -2.02 -12.66 -10.47
C ILE A 25 -1.80 -11.17 -10.20
N ALA A 26 -0.68 -10.84 -9.55
CA ALA A 26 -0.23 -9.47 -9.35
C ALA A 26 0.76 -9.05 -10.44
N PHE A 27 0.64 -7.82 -10.91
CA PHE A 27 1.54 -7.22 -11.90
C PHE A 27 2.18 -5.95 -11.33
N PRO A 28 3.46 -5.68 -11.63
CA PRO A 28 4.07 -4.41 -11.27
C PRO A 28 3.30 -3.26 -11.93
N PHE A 29 2.99 -2.22 -11.16
CA PHE A 29 2.23 -1.08 -11.65
C PHE A 29 3.09 0.16 -11.83
N THR A 30 3.63 0.70 -10.73
CA THR A 30 4.51 1.87 -10.77
C THR A 30 5.23 2.05 -9.42
N THR A 31 6.13 3.03 -9.35
CA THR A 31 6.73 3.51 -8.11
C THR A 31 6.34 4.97 -7.89
N VAL A 32 5.88 5.29 -6.68
CA VAL A 32 5.60 6.66 -6.24
C VAL A 32 6.73 7.13 -5.32
N LEU A 33 7.16 8.39 -5.45
CA LEU A 33 8.11 8.97 -4.51
C LEU A 33 7.39 9.34 -3.21
N ALA A 34 8.02 9.06 -2.07
CA ALA A 34 7.48 9.51 -0.79
C ALA A 34 7.53 11.04 -0.73
N GLU A 35 6.42 11.64 -0.30
CA GLU A 35 6.27 13.08 -0.13
C GLU A 35 6.68 13.50 1.28
N LYS A 36 6.63 14.81 1.55
CA LYS A 36 6.97 15.38 2.87
C LYS A 36 6.17 14.79 4.05
N ASN A 37 5.02 14.18 3.80
CA ASN A 37 4.22 13.48 4.81
C ASN A 37 3.38 12.36 4.17
N TYR A 38 2.80 11.50 5.03
CA TYR A 38 2.00 10.35 4.58
C TYR A 38 0.73 10.75 3.85
N THR A 39 0.01 11.79 4.28
CA THR A 39 -1.21 12.26 3.61
C THR A 39 -0.95 12.59 2.14
N LEU A 40 0.08 13.39 1.85
CA LEU A 40 0.44 13.75 0.47
C LEU A 40 0.95 12.57 -0.34
N THR A 41 1.69 11.68 0.32
CA THR A 41 2.15 10.44 -0.30
C THR A 41 0.96 9.56 -0.71
N ILE A 42 -0.04 9.43 0.16
CA ILE A 42 -1.27 8.68 -0.09
C ILE A 42 -2.08 9.33 -1.21
N GLU A 43 -2.21 10.66 -1.22
CA GLU A 43 -2.87 11.38 -2.31
C GLU A 43 -2.18 11.12 -3.66
N ALA A 44 -0.85 11.10 -3.70
CA ALA A 44 -0.08 10.77 -4.90
C ALA A 44 -0.33 9.32 -5.36
N ILE A 45 -0.39 8.36 -4.42
CA ILE A 45 -0.73 6.95 -4.71
C ILE A 45 -2.15 6.85 -5.28
N LEU A 46 -3.14 7.45 -4.62
CA LEU A 46 -4.53 7.42 -5.07
C LEU A 46 -4.70 8.08 -6.44
N LYS A 47 -3.98 9.18 -6.70
CA LYS A 47 -3.94 9.84 -8.00
C LYS A 47 -3.37 8.91 -9.07
N ALA A 48 -2.27 8.20 -8.79
CA ALA A 48 -1.67 7.26 -9.74
C ALA A 48 -2.61 6.08 -10.05
N LEU A 49 -3.43 5.65 -9.09
CA LEU A 49 -4.34 4.51 -9.25
C LEU A 49 -5.69 4.86 -9.87
N LYS A 50 -6.07 6.15 -9.87
CA LYS A 50 -7.40 6.65 -10.30
C LYS A 50 -7.84 6.17 -11.67
N GLU A 51 -6.91 5.95 -12.60
CA GLU A 51 -7.20 5.63 -14.00
C GLU A 51 -7.42 4.13 -14.28
N LYS A 52 -7.11 3.24 -13.32
CA LYS A 52 -7.04 1.79 -13.62
C LYS A 52 -8.34 1.03 -13.39
N ALA A 53 -8.97 1.19 -12.23
CA ALA A 53 -10.21 0.51 -11.83
C ALA A 53 -10.55 0.91 -10.39
N PRO A 54 -11.79 0.64 -9.92
CA PRO A 54 -12.06 0.58 -8.49
C PRO A 54 -11.07 -0.35 -7.77
N ILE A 55 -10.72 0.00 -6.53
CA ILE A 55 -9.84 -0.77 -5.66
C ILE A 55 -10.72 -1.35 -4.55
N ASP A 56 -10.60 -2.65 -4.32
CA ASP A 56 -11.36 -3.35 -3.29
C ASP A 56 -10.57 -3.49 -1.98
N LEU A 57 -9.24 -3.55 -2.07
CA LEU A 57 -8.35 -3.82 -0.94
C LEU A 57 -6.94 -3.28 -1.21
N PHE A 58 -6.33 -2.71 -0.18
CA PHE A 58 -4.89 -2.50 -0.11
C PHE A 58 -4.22 -3.58 0.74
N VAL A 59 -3.06 -4.06 0.29
CA VAL A 59 -2.21 -4.97 1.06
C VAL A 59 -0.84 -4.33 1.23
N ILE A 60 -0.33 -4.24 2.45
CA ILE A 60 0.99 -3.65 2.73
C ILE A 60 1.89 -4.70 3.39
N GLY A 61 3.12 -4.82 2.91
CA GLY A 61 4.12 -5.68 3.55
C GLY A 61 4.44 -5.20 4.97
N LEU A 62 4.43 -6.10 5.95
CA LEU A 62 4.71 -5.83 7.35
C LEU A 62 6.08 -6.42 7.73
N PRO A 63 7.15 -5.60 7.77
CA PRO A 63 8.48 -6.11 8.04
C PRO A 63 8.61 -6.49 9.52
N LEU A 64 8.76 -7.78 9.81
CA LEU A 64 9.02 -8.30 11.16
C LEU A 64 10.49 -8.71 11.32
N HIS A 65 10.95 -8.79 12.57
CA HIS A 65 12.22 -9.44 12.89
C HIS A 65 12.14 -10.96 12.66
N MET A 66 13.30 -11.63 12.59
CA MET A 66 13.35 -13.09 12.35
C MET A 66 12.62 -13.92 13.41
N ASP A 67 12.42 -13.36 14.60
CA ASP A 67 11.67 -13.96 15.71
C ASP A 67 10.15 -13.61 15.68
N GLY A 68 9.70 -12.90 14.64
CA GLY A 68 8.31 -12.47 14.45
C GLY A 68 7.94 -11.18 15.19
N ASN A 69 8.85 -10.56 15.94
CA ASN A 69 8.55 -9.33 16.67
C ASN A 69 8.52 -8.10 15.73
N PRO A 70 7.71 -7.07 16.03
CA PRO A 70 7.69 -5.83 15.26
C PRO A 70 9.05 -5.12 15.25
N SER A 71 9.40 -4.55 14.10
CA SER A 71 10.54 -3.65 13.93
C SER A 71 10.09 -2.18 13.97
N PRO A 72 11.02 -1.22 14.12
CA PRO A 72 10.68 0.22 13.98
C PRO A 72 10.04 0.56 12.63
N MET A 73 10.26 -0.26 11.59
CA MET A 73 9.62 -0.11 10.30
C MET A 73 8.17 -0.60 10.33
N SER A 74 7.83 -1.62 11.13
CA SER A 74 6.46 -2.08 11.33
C SER A 74 5.58 -0.95 11.83
N GLU A 75 6.05 -0.17 12.81
CA GLU A 75 5.30 0.97 13.36
C GLU A 75 4.98 2.02 12.29
N LYS A 76 5.96 2.33 11.42
CA LYS A 76 5.78 3.26 10.30
C LYS A 76 4.77 2.72 9.28
N VAL A 77 4.86 1.43 8.94
CA VAL A 77 3.93 0.76 8.03
C VAL A 77 2.50 0.79 8.57
N LEU A 78 2.32 0.46 9.86
CA LEU A 78 1.01 0.47 10.51
C LEU A 78 0.41 1.88 10.56
N ALA A 79 1.23 2.90 10.88
CA ALA A 79 0.78 4.29 10.87
C ALA A 79 0.38 4.75 9.46
N PHE A 80 1.19 4.43 8.45
CA PHE A 80 0.90 4.73 7.05
C PHE A 80 -0.39 4.05 6.59
N GLY A 81 -0.55 2.75 6.86
CA GLY A 81 -1.71 1.96 6.48
C GLY A 81 -3.00 2.46 7.14
N LYS A 82 -2.96 2.84 8.42
CA LYS A 82 -4.11 3.44 9.11
C LYS A 82 -4.58 4.73 8.44
N ILE A 83 -3.65 5.63 8.11
CA ILE A 83 -3.98 6.90 7.42
C ILE A 83 -4.51 6.62 6.00
N LEU A 84 -3.95 5.61 5.31
CA LEU A 84 -4.43 5.20 3.99
C LEU A 84 -5.88 4.70 4.05
N GLU A 85 -6.22 3.85 5.01
CA GLU A 85 -7.58 3.36 5.21
C GLU A 85 -8.54 4.52 5.53
N GLU A 86 -8.13 5.44 6.40
CA GLU A 86 -8.92 6.62 6.77
C GLU A 86 -9.19 7.56 5.58
N ILE A 87 -8.21 7.82 4.72
CA ILE A 87 -8.35 8.72 3.56
C ILE A 87 -9.11 8.04 2.43
N SER A 88 -8.73 6.80 2.09
CA SER A 88 -9.27 6.08 0.93
C SER A 88 -10.64 5.46 1.18
N LYS A 89 -11.00 5.22 2.45
CA LYS A 89 -12.18 4.44 2.88
C LYS A 89 -12.18 3.01 2.34
N ILE A 90 -11.00 2.49 1.99
CA ILE A 90 -10.78 1.12 1.52
C ILE A 90 -9.99 0.38 2.60
N LYS A 91 -10.39 -0.86 2.86
CA LYS A 91 -9.72 -1.73 3.84
C LYS A 91 -8.22 -1.87 3.52
N VAL A 92 -7.40 -1.90 4.57
CA VAL A 92 -5.97 -2.20 4.49
C VAL A 92 -5.68 -3.48 5.27
N ASP A 93 -5.13 -4.49 4.60
CA ASP A 93 -4.59 -5.70 5.22
C ASP A 93 -3.05 -5.67 5.21
N TYR A 94 -2.44 -6.34 6.18
CA TYR A 94 -0.99 -6.41 6.34
C TYR A 94 -0.52 -7.86 6.13
N PHE A 95 0.66 -8.05 5.54
CA PHE A 95 1.20 -9.38 5.21
C PHE A 95 2.70 -9.45 5.53
N ASP A 96 3.15 -10.49 6.23
CA ASP A 96 4.55 -10.75 6.63
C ASP A 96 5.33 -11.65 5.65
#